data_AF-A0A0M8WU14-F1
#
_entry.id   AF-A0A0M8WU14-F1
#
_cell.length_a   1.000
_cell.length_b   1.000
_cell.length_c   1.000
_cell.angle_alpha   90.00
_cell.angle_beta   90.00
_cell.angle_gamma   90.00
#
_symmetry.space_group_name_H-M   'P 1'
#
loop_
_entity.id
_entity.type
_entity.pdbx_description
1 polymer ?
#
loop_
_entity_poly.entity_id
_entity_poly.type
_entity_poly.pdbx_seq_one_letter_code
_entity_poly.pdbx_strand_id
1 'polypeptide(L)'
;MSHTQSRVPLKARNVSFSWEGTPLHWVPGDPFTSHTINVLHLLLPAGERWFVHVYRQVLPYIRDERLRADVLGFIGQEAMHSQAHDEVLPHLRELGLDPTPYTAQVDWFFEKLLGDRTLPPGRPRRWWLMERVALIAAIEHYTAFLGNWVLNAEALDRHGADPTMLDLLRWHGAEEVEHRSVAFELFMHLDGGYRRRVRTWATAFTALVFLWQRGTRFFMANDPALVDGKASFKDLYVRGRRGLLPSTGDMLRSVPRYLRRDYHPSQEGDTEQAVAYLASSPAAIAAEKRAA
;
A
#
# COMPACT_ATOMS: atom_id res chain seq x y z
N MET A 1 -5.84 4.35 28.39
CA MET A 1 -7.24 4.55 27.99
C MET A 1 -7.51 3.62 26.83
N SER A 2 -8.55 2.80 26.94
CA SER A 2 -8.84 1.72 25.99
C SER A 2 -9.33 2.33 24.67
N HIS A 3 -8.51 2.30 23.62
CA HIS A 3 -8.91 2.66 22.26
C HIS A 3 -9.76 1.51 21.68
N THR A 4 -10.95 1.29 22.25
CA THR A 4 -11.91 0.33 21.72
C THR A 4 -12.84 1.07 20.77
N GLN A 5 -12.30 1.54 19.64
CA GLN A 5 -13.17 1.80 18.49
C GLN A 5 -13.78 0.46 18.08
N SER A 6 -15.08 0.45 17.79
CA SER A 6 -15.76 -0.67 17.16
C SER A 6 -15.07 -0.99 15.85
N ARG A 7 -14.29 -2.07 15.82
CA ARG A 7 -13.65 -2.53 14.60
C ARG A 7 -14.63 -3.33 13.78
N VAL A 8 -14.69 -3.01 12.51
CA VAL A 8 -15.41 -3.82 11.53
C VAL A 8 -14.60 -5.09 11.29
N PRO A 9 -15.22 -6.28 11.28
CA PRO A 9 -14.54 -7.50 10.90
C PRO A 9 -13.94 -7.37 9.50
N LEU A 10 -12.64 -7.62 9.37
CA LEU A 10 -11.95 -7.56 8.09
C LEU A 10 -12.38 -8.74 7.21
N LYS A 11 -12.82 -8.44 5.99
CA LYS A 11 -13.30 -9.43 5.03
C LYS A 11 -12.56 -9.23 3.71
N ALA A 12 -11.90 -10.29 3.25
CA ALA A 12 -11.34 -10.32 1.90
C ALA A 12 -12.46 -10.30 0.87
N ARG A 13 -12.41 -9.35 -0.06
CA ARG A 13 -13.38 -9.20 -1.16
C ARG A 13 -12.71 -9.69 -2.44
N ASN A 14 -13.28 -10.71 -3.08
CA ASN A 14 -12.77 -11.26 -4.34
C ASN A 14 -13.18 -10.35 -5.52
N VAL A 15 -12.58 -9.16 -5.57
CA VAL A 15 -12.82 -8.14 -6.59
C VAL A 15 -12.16 -8.50 -7.91
N SER A 16 -12.62 -7.86 -8.99
CA SER A 16 -12.10 -8.05 -10.34
C SER A 16 -12.32 -6.77 -11.11
N PHE A 17 -11.33 -6.31 -11.88
CA PHE A 17 -11.41 -5.06 -12.64
C PHE A 17 -11.35 -5.36 -14.14
N SER A 18 -12.14 -4.64 -14.94
CA SER A 18 -12.03 -4.70 -16.40
C SER A 18 -11.17 -3.53 -16.87
N TRP A 19 -9.98 -3.84 -17.38
CA TRP A 19 -9.04 -2.85 -17.90
C TRP A 19 -9.34 -2.40 -19.33
N GLU A 20 -10.35 -2.99 -19.97
CA GLU A 20 -10.77 -2.62 -21.32
C GLU A 20 -11.10 -1.12 -21.37
N GLY A 21 -10.37 -0.38 -22.21
CA GLY A 21 -10.56 1.06 -22.39
C GLY A 21 -9.87 1.96 -21.37
N THR A 22 -9.29 1.43 -20.28
CA THR A 22 -8.46 2.23 -19.36
C THR A 22 -7.19 2.68 -20.08
N PRO A 23 -6.90 3.98 -20.23
CA PRO A 23 -5.73 4.43 -20.98
C PRO A 23 -4.44 4.35 -20.13
N LEU A 24 -3.27 4.35 -20.80
CA LEU A 24 -1.96 4.40 -20.12
C LEU A 24 -1.85 5.62 -19.19
N HIS A 25 -2.32 6.78 -19.67
CA HIS A 25 -2.45 8.01 -18.89
C HIS A 25 -3.89 8.13 -18.41
N TRP A 26 -4.21 7.35 -17.38
CA TRP A 26 -5.53 7.34 -16.77
C TRP A 26 -5.87 8.64 -16.03
N VAL A 27 -4.92 9.55 -15.81
CA VAL A 27 -5.19 10.97 -15.56
C VAL A 27 -5.00 11.75 -16.87
N PRO A 28 -6.09 12.22 -17.51
CA PRO A 28 -6.03 12.88 -18.81
C PRO A 28 -5.06 14.06 -18.86
N GLY A 29 -4.15 14.04 -19.85
CA GLY A 29 -3.17 15.11 -20.05
C GLY A 29 -2.10 15.21 -18.95
N ASP A 30 -2.07 14.28 -17.98
CA ASP A 30 -1.05 14.26 -16.93
C ASP A 30 -0.39 12.87 -16.77
N PRO A 31 0.53 12.52 -17.70
CA PRO A 31 1.31 11.28 -17.63
C PRO A 31 2.08 11.15 -16.33
N PHE A 32 2.63 12.26 -15.79
CA PHE A 32 3.44 12.22 -14.58
C PHE A 32 2.61 11.80 -13.36
N THR A 33 1.39 12.33 -13.19
CA THR A 33 0.50 11.89 -12.10
C THR A 33 0.17 10.41 -12.25
N SER A 34 -0.30 10.00 -13.45
CA SER A 34 -0.64 8.60 -13.75
C SER A 34 0.52 7.66 -13.40
N HIS A 35 1.73 7.97 -13.89
CA HIS A 35 2.91 7.14 -13.70
C HIS A 35 3.48 7.17 -12.29
N THR A 36 3.37 8.31 -11.59
CA THR A 36 3.79 8.36 -10.18
C THR A 36 2.91 7.45 -9.34
N ILE A 37 1.60 7.38 -9.62
CA ILE A 37 0.68 6.51 -8.90
C ILE A 37 0.83 5.05 -9.38
N ASN A 38 1.08 4.82 -10.68
CA ASN A 38 1.29 3.47 -11.24
C ASN A 38 2.43 2.70 -10.58
N VAL A 39 3.38 3.40 -9.93
CA VAL A 39 4.41 2.77 -9.09
C VAL A 39 3.81 1.80 -8.08
N LEU A 40 2.62 2.07 -7.55
CA LEU A 40 1.89 1.17 -6.65
C LEU A 40 1.77 -0.24 -7.24
N HIS A 41 1.40 -0.37 -8.52
CA HIS A 41 1.25 -1.67 -9.19
C HIS A 41 2.59 -2.41 -9.35
N LEU A 42 3.72 -1.69 -9.34
CA LEU A 42 5.05 -2.30 -9.38
C LEU A 42 5.54 -2.78 -8.01
N LEU A 43 5.08 -2.15 -6.93
CA LEU A 43 5.60 -2.36 -5.57
C LEU A 43 4.72 -3.28 -4.72
N LEU A 44 3.41 -3.01 -4.73
CA LEU A 44 2.45 -3.66 -3.84
C LEU A 44 2.38 -5.18 -4.03
N PRO A 45 2.28 -5.74 -5.25
CA PRO A 45 2.14 -7.19 -5.39
C PRO A 45 3.26 -7.99 -4.72
N ALA A 46 4.51 -7.57 -4.87
CA ALA A 46 5.65 -8.22 -4.22
C ALA A 46 5.66 -7.98 -2.71
N GLY A 47 5.33 -6.77 -2.27
CA GLY A 47 5.29 -6.38 -0.86
C GLY A 47 4.23 -7.12 -0.07
N GLU A 48 3.01 -7.19 -0.57
CA GLU A 48 1.85 -7.76 0.11
C GLU A 48 1.94 -9.30 0.14
N ARG A 49 2.46 -9.94 -0.94
CA ARG A 49 2.86 -11.35 -0.88
C ARG A 49 3.87 -11.62 0.24
N TRP A 50 4.83 -10.71 0.42
CA TRP A 50 5.80 -10.79 1.51
C TRP A 50 5.15 -10.55 2.88
N PHE A 51 4.16 -9.65 3.01
CA PHE A 51 3.39 -9.45 4.25
C PHE A 51 2.69 -10.74 4.65
N VAL A 52 1.94 -11.33 3.72
CA VAL A 52 1.24 -12.60 3.90
C VAL A 52 2.20 -13.71 4.34
N HIS A 53 3.37 -13.83 3.70
CA HIS A 53 4.39 -14.81 4.06
C HIS A 53 4.90 -14.63 5.50
N VAL A 54 5.31 -13.41 5.85
CA VAL A 54 5.84 -13.11 7.19
C VAL A 54 4.75 -13.28 8.25
N TYR A 55 3.52 -12.86 7.98
CA TYR A 55 2.44 -12.90 8.97
C TYR A 55 1.97 -14.33 9.25
N ARG A 56 1.98 -15.21 8.25
CA ARG A 56 1.78 -16.66 8.47
C ARG A 56 2.82 -17.25 9.42
N GLN A 57 4.08 -16.80 9.35
CA GLN A 57 5.13 -17.25 10.27
C GLN A 57 4.90 -16.77 11.71
N VAL A 58 4.21 -15.63 11.91
CA VAL A 58 4.00 -15.09 13.26
C VAL A 58 2.71 -15.54 13.94
N LEU A 59 1.72 -16.05 13.18
CA LEU A 59 0.43 -16.53 13.73
C LEU A 59 0.57 -17.39 15.00
N PRO A 60 1.51 -18.36 15.10
CA PRO A 60 1.65 -19.20 16.30
C PRO A 60 2.09 -18.43 17.56
N TYR A 61 2.59 -17.20 17.42
CA TYR A 61 3.05 -16.37 18.55
C TYR A 61 2.00 -15.37 19.03
N ILE A 62 0.87 -15.25 18.34
CA ILE A 62 -0.23 -14.36 18.71
C ILE A 62 -1.10 -15.04 19.77
N ARG A 63 -1.24 -14.40 20.93
CA ARG A 63 -1.99 -14.93 22.09
C ARG A 63 -3.35 -14.28 22.28
N ASP A 64 -3.52 -13.07 21.76
CA ASP A 64 -4.81 -12.38 21.73
C ASP A 64 -5.62 -12.93 20.55
N GLU A 65 -6.75 -13.59 20.85
CA GLU A 65 -7.61 -14.22 19.85
C GLU A 65 -8.23 -13.21 18.89
N ARG A 66 -8.55 -12.01 19.36
CA ARG A 66 -9.09 -10.93 18.52
C ARG A 66 -8.03 -10.41 17.58
N LEU A 67 -6.82 -10.12 18.08
CA LEU A 67 -5.71 -9.71 17.21
C LEU A 67 -5.36 -10.81 16.20
N ARG A 68 -5.46 -12.09 16.59
CA ARG A 68 -5.24 -13.21 15.67
C ARG A 68 -6.30 -13.23 14.56
N ALA A 69 -7.56 -12.98 14.88
CA ALA A 69 -8.62 -12.86 13.88
C ALA A 69 -8.39 -11.68 12.94
N ASP A 70 -8.02 -10.51 13.48
CA ASP A 70 -7.68 -9.31 12.69
C ASP A 70 -6.51 -9.60 11.73
N VAL A 71 -5.45 -10.28 12.20
CA VAL A 71 -4.30 -10.66 11.36
C VAL A 71 -4.67 -11.67 10.27
N LEU A 72 -5.62 -12.59 10.53
CA LEU A 72 -6.12 -13.50 9.51
C LEU A 72 -6.94 -12.78 8.44
N GLY A 73 -7.77 -11.81 8.85
CA GLY A 73 -8.53 -10.96 7.94
C GLY A 73 -7.62 -10.10 7.07
N PHE A 74 -6.61 -9.47 7.69
CA PHE A 74 -5.53 -8.74 7.02
C PHE A 74 -4.85 -9.61 5.96
N ILE A 75 -4.37 -10.82 6.31
CA ILE A 75 -3.76 -11.75 5.34
C ILE A 75 -4.69 -12.03 4.14
N GLY A 76 -6.00 -12.09 4.38
CA GLY A 76 -6.99 -12.27 3.32
C GLY A 76 -7.10 -11.07 2.39
N GLN A 77 -7.21 -9.85 2.95
CA GLN A 77 -7.30 -8.60 2.17
C GLN A 77 -6.02 -8.37 1.35
N GLU A 78 -4.84 -8.47 1.97
CA GLU A 78 -3.53 -8.33 1.32
C GLU A 78 -3.32 -9.28 0.14
N ALA A 79 -3.84 -10.51 0.25
CA ALA A 79 -3.77 -11.46 -0.86
C ALA A 79 -4.62 -11.02 -2.06
N MET A 80 -5.77 -10.38 -1.81
CA MET A 80 -6.64 -9.81 -2.85
C MET A 80 -6.06 -8.52 -3.43
N HIS A 81 -5.49 -7.64 -2.59
CA HIS A 81 -4.77 -6.44 -3.04
C HIS A 81 -3.66 -6.80 -4.00
N SER A 82 -2.84 -7.80 -3.62
CA SER A 82 -1.70 -8.20 -4.43
C SER A 82 -2.15 -8.68 -5.79
N GLN A 83 -3.23 -9.46 -5.85
CA GLN A 83 -3.77 -9.97 -7.10
C GLN A 83 -4.31 -8.83 -7.97
N ALA A 84 -5.15 -7.95 -7.40
CA ALA A 84 -5.77 -6.86 -8.14
C ALA A 84 -4.73 -5.90 -8.73
N HIS A 85 -3.66 -5.58 -8.00
CA HIS A 85 -2.57 -4.73 -8.52
C HIS A 85 -1.72 -5.45 -9.58
N ASP A 86 -1.52 -6.77 -9.47
CA ASP A 86 -0.76 -7.57 -10.45
C ASP A 86 -1.50 -7.65 -11.80
N GLU A 87 -2.84 -7.67 -11.78
CA GLU A 87 -3.70 -7.68 -12.97
C GLU A 87 -3.56 -6.41 -13.84
N VAL A 88 -3.02 -5.31 -13.30
CA VAL A 88 -2.73 -4.08 -14.06
C VAL A 88 -1.48 -4.26 -14.95
N LEU A 89 -0.55 -5.13 -14.58
CA LEU A 89 0.74 -5.25 -15.26
C LEU A 89 0.65 -5.78 -16.71
N PRO A 90 -0.18 -6.80 -17.02
CA PRO A 90 -0.43 -7.19 -18.41
C PRO A 90 -1.02 -6.04 -19.24
N HIS A 91 -1.95 -5.26 -18.69
CA HIS A 91 -2.56 -4.13 -19.37
C HIS A 91 -1.54 -3.04 -19.74
N LEU A 92 -0.60 -2.74 -18.83
CA LEU A 92 0.52 -1.83 -19.14
C LEU A 92 1.36 -2.33 -20.33
N ARG A 93 1.60 -3.63 -20.43
CA ARG A 93 2.32 -4.24 -21.56
C ARG A 93 1.54 -4.09 -22.87
N GLU A 94 0.24 -4.32 -22.85
CA GLU A 94 -0.65 -4.16 -24.01
C GLU A 94 -0.63 -2.71 -24.53
N LEU A 95 -0.48 -1.74 -23.62
CA LEU A 95 -0.33 -0.32 -23.92
C LEU A 95 1.11 0.08 -24.32
N GLY A 96 2.01 -0.88 -24.48
CA GLY A 96 3.38 -0.67 -24.98
C GLY A 96 4.42 -0.34 -23.91
N LEU A 97 4.11 -0.51 -22.63
CA LEU A 97 5.03 -0.28 -21.52
C LEU A 97 5.29 -1.59 -20.75
N ASP A 98 6.48 -2.17 -20.91
CA ASP A 98 6.83 -3.41 -20.20
C ASP A 98 7.32 -3.16 -18.76
N PRO A 99 6.58 -3.56 -17.71
CA PRO A 99 6.98 -3.34 -16.32
C PRO A 99 8.03 -4.35 -15.83
N THR A 100 8.29 -5.43 -16.57
CA THR A 100 9.11 -6.59 -16.13
C THR A 100 10.48 -6.23 -15.55
N PRO A 101 11.28 -5.32 -16.18
CA PRO A 101 12.61 -5.01 -15.67
C PRO A 101 12.57 -4.40 -14.27
N TYR A 102 11.53 -3.63 -13.95
CA TYR A 102 11.37 -3.01 -12.65
C TYR A 102 10.78 -4.00 -11.64
N THR A 103 9.73 -4.76 -12.00
CA THR A 103 9.12 -5.73 -11.08
C THR A 103 10.11 -6.82 -10.66
N ALA A 104 10.95 -7.31 -11.57
CA ALA A 104 12.01 -8.27 -11.24
C ALA A 104 13.00 -7.75 -10.18
N GLN A 105 13.29 -6.44 -10.19
CA GLN A 105 14.12 -5.82 -9.17
C GLN A 105 13.40 -5.75 -7.82
N VAL A 106 12.12 -5.42 -7.82
CA VAL A 106 11.29 -5.33 -6.61
C VAL A 106 11.12 -6.72 -5.99
N ASP A 107 10.82 -7.74 -6.79
CA ASP A 107 10.74 -9.14 -6.35
C ASP A 107 12.06 -9.55 -5.71
N TRP A 108 13.20 -9.26 -6.35
CA TRP A 108 14.52 -9.55 -5.77
C TRP A 108 14.73 -8.86 -4.42
N PHE A 109 14.30 -7.59 -4.26
CA PHE A 109 14.41 -6.87 -3.01
C PHE A 109 13.61 -7.56 -1.89
N PHE A 110 12.36 -7.93 -2.13
CA PHE A 110 11.53 -8.60 -1.14
C PHE A 110 11.99 -10.04 -0.85
N GLU A 111 12.40 -10.80 -1.86
CA GLU A 111 12.83 -12.19 -1.70
C GLU A 111 14.22 -12.33 -1.08
N LYS A 112 15.19 -11.50 -1.50
CA LYS A 112 16.60 -11.68 -1.09
C LYS A 112 16.98 -10.80 0.07
N LEU A 113 16.55 -9.53 0.07
CA LEU A 113 16.93 -8.61 1.14
C LEU A 113 16.03 -8.78 2.37
N LEU A 114 14.72 -8.93 2.14
CA LEU A 114 13.69 -9.00 3.19
C LEU A 114 13.13 -10.42 3.42
N GLY A 115 13.51 -11.39 2.59
CA GLY A 115 13.00 -12.75 2.68
C GLY A 115 13.58 -13.56 3.83
N ASP A 116 13.35 -14.88 3.76
CA ASP A 116 13.87 -15.80 4.77
C ASP A 116 15.39 -15.87 4.70
N ARG A 117 16.00 -15.92 5.89
CA ARG A 117 17.45 -16.01 6.06
C ARG A 117 17.80 -17.29 6.81
N THR A 118 18.87 -17.95 6.37
CA THR A 118 19.46 -19.09 7.07
C THR A 118 20.16 -18.60 8.34
N LEU A 119 19.38 -18.43 9.41
CA LEU A 119 19.87 -17.98 10.72
C LEU A 119 19.81 -19.12 11.74
N PRO A 120 20.79 -19.18 12.68
CA PRO A 120 20.75 -20.12 13.79
C PRO A 120 19.43 -20.03 14.57
N PRO A 121 18.93 -21.16 15.11
CA PRO A 121 17.72 -21.16 15.92
C PRO A 121 17.87 -20.26 17.16
N GLY A 122 16.74 -19.80 17.69
CA GLY A 122 16.69 -18.94 18.87
C GLY A 122 16.75 -17.45 18.56
N ARG A 123 17.61 -16.71 19.28
CA ARG A 123 17.61 -15.23 19.28
C ARG A 123 17.80 -14.60 17.89
N PRO A 124 18.73 -15.04 17.02
CA PRO A 124 18.93 -14.41 15.71
C PRO A 124 17.72 -14.54 14.80
N ARG A 125 17.13 -15.75 14.70
CA ARG A 125 15.93 -16.00 13.90
C ARG A 125 14.73 -15.20 14.40
N ARG A 126 14.49 -15.19 15.73
CA ARG A 126 13.41 -14.38 16.33
C ARG A 126 13.62 -12.89 16.07
N TRP A 127 14.85 -12.40 16.22
CA TRP A 127 15.17 -11.01 15.95
C TRP A 127 14.86 -10.62 14.50
N TRP A 128 15.25 -11.46 13.52
CA TRP A 128 14.96 -11.19 12.11
C TRP A 128 13.46 -11.22 11.80
N LEU A 129 12.71 -12.13 12.43
CA LEU A 129 11.25 -12.11 12.31
C LEU A 129 10.64 -10.81 12.84
N MET A 130 11.11 -10.31 13.99
CA MET A 130 10.63 -9.04 14.55
C MET A 130 11.08 -7.81 13.73
N GLU A 131 12.26 -7.84 13.09
CA GLU A 131 12.65 -6.82 12.11
C GLU A 131 11.63 -6.71 10.97
N ARG A 132 11.23 -7.85 10.40
CA ARG A 132 10.28 -7.89 9.29
C ARG A 132 8.89 -7.45 9.72
N VAL A 133 8.39 -7.90 10.88
CA VAL A 133 7.11 -7.42 11.44
C VAL A 133 7.12 -5.90 11.64
N ALA A 134 8.20 -5.35 12.18
CA ALA A 134 8.34 -3.91 12.41
C ALA A 134 8.52 -3.11 11.10
N LEU A 135 9.05 -3.72 10.04
CA LEU A 135 9.08 -3.13 8.69
C LEU A 135 7.69 -3.11 8.07
N ILE A 136 6.93 -4.20 8.17
CA ILE A 136 5.54 -4.27 7.67
C ILE A 136 4.70 -3.19 8.35
N ALA A 137 4.72 -3.11 9.68
CA ALA A 137 4.01 -2.07 10.43
C ALA A 137 4.39 -0.63 10.00
N ALA A 138 5.62 -0.41 9.54
CA ALA A 138 6.05 0.88 9.02
C ALA A 138 5.60 1.14 7.58
N ILE A 139 5.56 0.11 6.71
CA ILE A 139 5.06 0.24 5.35
C ILE A 139 3.54 0.46 5.38
N GLU A 140 2.84 -0.31 6.21
CA GLU A 140 1.39 -0.20 6.46
C GLU A 140 0.95 1.18 6.94
N HIS A 141 1.81 1.87 7.68
CA HIS A 141 1.54 3.26 8.03
C HIS A 141 1.47 4.17 6.80
N TYR A 142 2.30 3.91 5.78
CA TYR A 142 2.32 4.70 4.55
C TYR A 142 1.21 4.29 3.58
N THR A 143 0.88 3.00 3.47
CA THR A 143 -0.26 2.54 2.66
C THR A 143 -1.57 3.07 3.24
N ALA A 144 -1.78 3.04 4.56
CA ALA A 144 -2.92 3.69 5.21
C ALA A 144 -2.97 5.21 4.98
N PHE A 145 -1.82 5.89 4.98
CA PHE A 145 -1.74 7.31 4.64
C PHE A 145 -2.16 7.57 3.18
N LEU A 146 -1.68 6.75 2.24
CA LEU A 146 -2.01 6.86 0.82
C LEU A 146 -3.47 6.47 0.54
N GLY A 147 -3.99 5.47 1.24
CA GLY A 147 -5.38 5.03 1.19
C GLY A 147 -6.33 6.14 1.64
N ASN A 148 -6.03 6.76 2.80
CA ASN A 148 -6.77 7.95 3.23
C ASN A 148 -6.63 9.11 2.23
N TRP A 149 -5.46 9.33 1.65
CA TRP A 149 -5.28 10.39 0.64
C TRP A 149 -6.15 10.15 -0.60
N VAL A 150 -6.16 8.95 -1.18
CA VAL A 150 -6.85 8.68 -2.45
C VAL A 150 -8.38 8.70 -2.29
N LEU A 151 -8.90 8.31 -1.12
CA LEU A 151 -10.31 8.48 -0.76
C LEU A 151 -10.75 9.95 -0.75
N ASN A 152 -9.81 10.86 -0.49
CA ASN A 152 -10.07 12.30 -0.38
C ASN A 152 -9.47 13.10 -1.57
N ALA A 153 -8.98 12.42 -2.61
CA ALA A 153 -8.29 13.04 -3.75
C ALA A 153 -9.26 13.55 -4.82
N GLU A 154 -10.16 14.47 -4.46
CA GLU A 154 -11.18 15.04 -5.37
C GLU A 154 -10.60 15.68 -6.64
N ALA A 155 -9.32 16.08 -6.60
CA ALA A 155 -8.65 16.63 -7.76
C ALA A 155 -8.55 15.61 -8.89
N LEU A 156 -8.41 14.32 -8.59
CA LEU A 156 -8.38 13.26 -9.60
C LEU A 156 -9.74 13.18 -10.31
N ASP A 157 -10.86 13.24 -9.58
CA ASP A 157 -12.21 13.25 -10.16
C ASP A 157 -12.42 14.47 -11.06
N ARG A 158 -12.02 15.67 -10.58
CA ARG A 158 -12.14 16.91 -11.35
C ARG A 158 -11.30 16.91 -12.63
N HIS A 159 -10.22 16.13 -12.69
CA HIS A 159 -9.39 16.00 -13.89
C HIS A 159 -9.86 14.85 -14.80
N GLY A 160 -10.97 14.18 -14.46
CA GLY A 160 -11.52 13.11 -15.27
C GLY A 160 -10.67 11.85 -15.25
N ALA A 161 -10.04 11.54 -14.11
CA ALA A 161 -9.29 10.30 -13.97
C ALA A 161 -10.18 9.07 -14.22
N ASP A 162 -9.58 8.02 -14.82
CA ASP A 162 -10.28 6.80 -15.22
C ASP A 162 -11.02 6.16 -14.03
N PRO A 163 -12.32 5.85 -14.18
CA PRO A 163 -13.13 5.34 -13.07
C PRO A 163 -12.72 3.93 -12.62
N THR A 164 -12.25 3.07 -13.52
CA THR A 164 -11.80 1.71 -13.15
C THR A 164 -10.53 1.79 -12.31
N MET A 165 -9.55 2.59 -12.74
CA MET A 165 -8.31 2.78 -11.99
C MET A 165 -8.59 3.44 -10.63
N LEU A 166 -9.46 4.45 -10.58
CA LEU A 166 -9.86 5.07 -9.31
C LEU A 166 -10.58 4.08 -8.39
N ASP A 167 -11.42 3.20 -8.92
CA ASP A 167 -12.10 2.19 -8.11
C ASP A 167 -11.12 1.22 -7.47
N LEU A 168 -10.13 0.71 -8.22
CA LEU A 168 -9.07 -0.14 -7.66
C LEU A 168 -8.31 0.58 -6.54
N LEU A 169 -7.84 1.81 -6.80
CA LEU A 169 -7.03 2.55 -5.84
C LEU A 169 -7.79 2.91 -4.57
N ARG A 170 -9.08 3.27 -4.69
CA ARG A 170 -9.93 3.62 -3.55
C ARG A 170 -10.49 2.40 -2.82
N TRP A 171 -10.75 1.29 -3.51
CA TRP A 171 -11.11 0.03 -2.87
C TRP A 171 -9.96 -0.44 -1.99
N HIS A 172 -8.75 -0.54 -2.54
CA HIS A 172 -7.56 -0.89 -1.78
C HIS A 172 -7.36 0.15 -0.67
N GLY A 173 -7.37 1.45 -0.99
CA GLY A 173 -7.19 2.51 -0.01
C GLY A 173 -8.21 2.51 1.14
N ALA A 174 -9.44 2.08 0.90
CA ALA A 174 -10.43 1.90 1.96
C ALA A 174 -10.11 0.71 2.86
N GLU A 175 -9.71 -0.44 2.29
CA GLU A 175 -9.28 -1.59 3.10
C GLU A 175 -8.01 -1.26 3.91
N GLU A 176 -7.08 -0.47 3.36
CA GLU A 176 -5.93 0.07 4.09
C GLU A 176 -6.34 0.89 5.32
N VAL A 177 -7.42 1.66 5.22
CA VAL A 177 -7.99 2.38 6.36
C VAL A 177 -8.71 1.41 7.31
N GLU A 178 -9.46 0.41 6.84
CA GLU A 178 -10.11 -0.61 7.67
C GLU A 178 -9.10 -1.31 8.59
N HIS A 179 -7.95 -1.71 8.04
CA HIS A 179 -6.96 -2.51 8.76
C HIS A 179 -5.72 -1.77 9.28
N ARG A 180 -5.66 -0.43 9.14
CA ARG A 180 -4.53 0.44 9.51
C ARG A 180 -3.85 0.19 10.86
N SER A 181 -4.59 -0.37 11.83
CA SER A 181 -4.07 -0.65 13.18
C SER A 181 -3.46 -2.05 13.32
N VAL A 182 -3.81 -3.02 12.47
CA VAL A 182 -3.50 -4.44 12.65
C VAL A 182 -1.99 -4.68 12.68
N ALA A 183 -1.26 -4.17 11.69
CA ALA A 183 0.18 -4.36 11.59
C ALA A 183 0.95 -3.73 12.76
N PHE A 184 0.53 -2.53 13.18
CA PHE A 184 1.10 -1.85 14.34
C PHE A 184 0.83 -2.60 15.64
N GLU A 185 -0.41 -3.05 15.87
CA GLU A 185 -0.77 -3.78 17.08
C GLU A 185 -0.10 -5.14 17.15
N LEU A 186 0.03 -5.83 16.02
CA LEU A 186 0.81 -7.05 15.92
C LEU A 186 2.27 -6.81 16.31
N PHE A 187 2.88 -5.73 15.82
CA PHE A 187 4.21 -5.33 16.22
C PHE A 187 4.30 -5.05 17.74
N MET A 188 3.34 -4.30 18.29
CA MET A 188 3.29 -3.98 19.72
C MET A 188 3.08 -5.23 20.60
N HIS A 189 2.29 -6.19 20.12
CA HIS A 189 2.01 -7.46 20.80
C HIS A 189 3.25 -8.38 20.87
N LEU A 190 4.06 -8.40 19.80
CA LEU A 190 5.20 -9.34 19.69
C LEU A 190 6.55 -8.78 20.17
N ASP A 191 6.80 -7.48 19.98
CA ASP A 191 8.08 -6.81 20.30
C ASP A 191 7.87 -5.47 21.02
N GLY A 192 7.11 -4.53 20.43
CA GLY A 192 6.80 -3.22 21.01
C GLY A 192 8.00 -2.28 21.23
N GLY A 193 9.19 -2.62 20.74
CA GLY A 193 10.41 -1.86 20.98
C GLY A 193 10.44 -0.54 20.21
N TYR A 194 10.33 0.59 20.90
CA TYR A 194 10.35 1.93 20.27
C TYR A 194 11.57 2.18 19.38
N ARG A 195 12.77 1.76 19.80
CA ARG A 195 14.00 1.90 19.00
C ARG A 195 13.92 1.14 17.67
N ARG A 196 13.36 -0.08 17.69
CA ARG A 196 13.14 -0.89 16.49
C ARG A 196 12.12 -0.21 15.60
N ARG A 197 10.97 0.19 16.16
CA ARG A 197 9.90 0.89 15.45
C ARG A 197 10.39 2.10 14.67
N VAL A 198 11.16 2.99 15.31
CA VAL A 198 11.69 4.21 14.67
C VAL A 198 12.74 3.87 13.61
N ARG A 199 13.64 2.91 13.89
CA ARG A 199 14.68 2.51 12.93
C ARG A 199 14.07 1.86 11.69
N THR A 200 13.16 0.89 11.85
CA THR A 200 12.51 0.22 10.71
C THR A 200 11.62 1.18 9.93
N TRP A 201 10.97 2.14 10.61
CA TRP A 201 10.27 3.23 9.94
C TRP A 201 11.18 4.10 9.08
N ALA A 202 12.34 4.52 9.61
CA ALA A 202 13.29 5.32 8.82
C ALA A 202 13.84 4.52 7.63
N THR A 203 14.10 3.22 7.81
CA THR A 203 14.51 2.31 6.73
C THR A 203 13.42 2.16 5.67
N ALA A 204 12.17 1.89 6.08
CA ALA A 204 11.03 1.75 5.18
C ALA A 204 10.78 3.04 4.40
N PHE A 205 10.75 4.20 5.08
CA PHE A 205 10.60 5.50 4.44
C PHE A 205 11.66 5.76 3.36
N THR A 206 12.93 5.54 3.72
CA THR A 206 14.05 5.75 2.78
C THR A 206 13.94 4.82 1.57
N ALA A 207 13.62 3.54 1.80
CA ALA A 207 13.44 2.56 0.73
C ALA A 207 12.26 2.92 -0.17
N LEU A 208 11.10 3.28 0.40
CA LEU A 208 9.91 3.66 -0.34
C LEU A 208 10.16 4.91 -1.18
N VAL A 209 10.75 5.97 -0.62
CA VAL A 209 11.11 7.19 -1.39
C VAL A 209 12.03 6.86 -2.57
N PHE A 210 13.06 6.03 -2.34
CA PHE A 210 13.99 5.62 -3.38
C PHE A 210 13.30 4.81 -4.48
N LEU A 211 12.51 3.79 -4.11
CA LEU A 211 11.76 2.97 -5.05
C LEU A 211 10.77 3.82 -5.84
N TRP A 212 10.02 4.71 -5.18
CA TRP A 212 9.05 5.58 -5.84
C TRP A 212 9.67 6.51 -6.87
N GLN A 213 10.76 7.16 -6.50
CA GLN A 213 11.49 8.03 -7.42
C GLN A 213 11.98 7.22 -8.62
N ARG A 214 12.56 6.03 -8.39
CA ARG A 214 13.07 5.18 -9.47
C ARG A 214 11.96 4.63 -10.35
N GLY A 215 10.82 4.24 -9.78
CA GLY A 215 9.65 3.72 -10.49
C GLY A 215 9.01 4.81 -11.36
N THR A 216 8.85 6.01 -10.82
CA THR A 216 8.36 7.17 -11.59
C THR A 216 9.31 7.47 -12.75
N ARG A 217 10.63 7.47 -12.52
CA ARG A 217 11.62 7.66 -13.58
C ARG A 217 11.57 6.56 -14.64
N PHE A 218 11.37 5.31 -14.20
CA PHE A 218 11.24 4.16 -15.09
C PHE A 218 10.03 4.31 -16.00
N PHE A 219 8.85 4.58 -15.45
CA PHE A 219 7.64 4.81 -16.23
C PHE A 219 7.81 5.97 -17.21
N MET A 220 8.24 7.14 -16.73
CA MET A 220 8.41 8.32 -17.58
C MET A 220 9.40 8.07 -18.74
N ALA A 221 10.47 7.32 -18.52
CA ALA A 221 11.48 7.05 -19.53
C ALA A 221 11.10 5.95 -20.53
N ASN A 222 10.14 5.08 -20.18
CA ASN A 222 9.72 3.94 -21.01
C ASN A 222 8.28 4.11 -21.54
N ASP A 223 7.71 5.31 -21.38
CA ASP A 223 6.39 5.63 -21.91
C ASP A 223 6.45 5.83 -23.42
N PRO A 224 5.75 5.01 -24.23
CA PRO A 224 5.79 5.11 -25.69
C PRO A 224 5.15 6.40 -26.25
N ALA A 225 4.33 7.09 -25.46
CA ALA A 225 3.68 8.34 -25.85
C ALA A 225 4.51 9.59 -25.52
N LEU A 226 5.63 9.46 -24.82
CA LEU A 226 6.48 10.58 -24.42
C LEU A 226 7.81 10.60 -25.17
N VAL A 227 8.19 11.78 -25.67
CA VAL A 227 9.54 12.05 -26.17
C VAL A 227 10.40 12.52 -25.00
N ASP A 228 11.47 11.78 -24.67
CA ASP A 228 12.39 12.09 -23.58
C ASP A 228 11.72 12.31 -22.21
N GLY A 229 10.72 11.49 -21.88
CA GLY A 229 9.97 11.61 -20.62
C GLY A 229 10.88 11.57 -19.38
N LYS A 230 10.77 12.59 -18.52
CA LYS A 230 11.62 12.76 -17.34
C LYS A 230 10.78 13.02 -16.10
N ALA A 231 11.12 12.34 -15.01
CA ALA A 231 10.54 12.67 -13.72
C ALA A 231 11.29 13.85 -13.09
N SER A 232 10.54 14.82 -12.54
CA SER A 232 11.08 16.01 -11.88
C SER A 232 10.50 16.20 -10.49
N PHE A 233 11.33 16.65 -9.55
CA PHE A 233 10.85 17.08 -8.22
C PHE A 233 9.90 18.28 -8.29
N LYS A 234 10.08 19.16 -9.30
CA LYS A 234 9.16 20.27 -9.53
C LYS A 234 7.76 19.77 -9.89
N ASP A 235 7.68 18.74 -10.73
CA ASP A 235 6.41 18.14 -11.15
C ASP A 235 5.68 17.49 -9.99
N LEU A 236 6.41 16.73 -9.16
CA LEU A 236 5.89 16.14 -7.92
C LEU A 236 5.34 17.23 -6.99
N TYR A 237 6.11 18.30 -6.76
CA TYR A 237 5.69 19.39 -5.88
C TYR A 237 4.46 20.13 -6.39
N VAL A 238 4.42 20.47 -7.70
CA VAL A 238 3.29 21.20 -8.30
C VAL A 238 2.01 20.37 -8.25
N ARG A 239 2.07 19.07 -8.57
CA ARG A 239 0.91 18.16 -8.52
C ARG A 239 0.46 17.87 -7.10
N GLY A 240 1.40 17.77 -6.16
CA GLY A 240 1.11 17.73 -4.73
C GLY A 240 0.29 18.93 -4.27
N ARG A 241 0.64 20.15 -4.71
CA ARG A 241 -0.17 21.36 -4.39
C ARG A 241 -1.52 21.42 -5.10
N ARG A 242 -1.68 20.72 -6.22
CA ARG A 242 -2.95 20.62 -6.97
C ARG A 242 -3.87 19.51 -6.44
N GLY A 243 -3.41 18.72 -5.48
CA GLY A 243 -4.16 17.58 -4.93
C GLY A 243 -4.16 16.33 -5.81
N LEU A 244 -3.36 16.31 -6.89
CA LEU A 244 -3.23 15.16 -7.81
C LEU A 244 -2.26 14.10 -7.28
N LEU A 245 -1.38 14.48 -6.34
CA LEU A 245 -0.49 13.60 -5.60
C LEU A 245 -0.51 14.02 -4.11
N PRO A 246 -0.04 13.17 -3.18
CA PRO A 246 0.15 13.59 -1.80
C PRO A 246 1.08 14.81 -1.71
N SER A 247 0.68 15.82 -0.94
CA SER A 247 1.50 17.03 -0.83
C SER A 247 2.72 16.78 0.06
N THR A 248 3.85 17.44 -0.24
CA THR A 248 5.04 17.39 0.62
C THR A 248 4.74 17.85 2.05
N GLY A 249 3.79 18.79 2.21
CA GLY A 249 3.34 19.25 3.52
C GLY A 249 2.64 18.16 4.32
N ASP A 250 1.79 17.36 3.69
CA ASP A 250 1.08 16.25 4.35
C ASP A 250 2.06 15.15 4.77
N MET A 251 3.00 14.80 3.89
CA MET A 251 4.07 13.85 4.19
C MET A 251 4.94 14.32 5.37
N LEU A 252 5.35 15.59 5.39
CA LEU A 252 6.15 16.12 6.51
C LEU A 252 5.36 16.17 7.83
N ARG A 253 4.04 16.39 7.78
CA ARG A 253 3.17 16.37 8.97
C ARG A 253 2.88 14.96 9.48
N SER A 254 3.03 13.91 8.68
CA SER A 254 2.88 12.52 9.17
C SER A 254 4.07 12.06 10.00
N VAL A 255 5.29 12.52 9.68
CA VAL A 255 6.53 12.16 10.37
C VAL A 255 6.46 12.35 11.90
N PRO A 256 6.21 13.57 12.43
CA PRO A 256 6.20 13.76 13.88
C PRO A 256 5.07 12.96 14.55
N ARG A 257 3.95 12.70 13.86
CA ARG A 257 2.84 11.90 14.41
C ARG A 257 3.26 10.46 14.67
N TYR A 258 3.87 9.78 13.69
CA TYR A 258 4.34 8.40 13.85
C TYR A 258 5.44 8.25 14.92
N LEU A 259 6.31 9.25 15.02
CA LEU A 259 7.41 9.24 15.98
C LEU A 259 6.96 9.45 17.43
N ARG A 260 5.72 9.86 17.70
CA ARG A 260 5.20 10.00 19.07
C ARG A 260 5.17 8.65 19.80
N ARG A 261 5.51 8.65 21.09
CA ARG A 261 5.49 7.40 21.89
C ARG A 261 4.08 6.87 22.12
N ASP A 262 3.11 7.76 22.21
CA ASP A 262 1.67 7.47 22.36
C ASP A 262 0.95 7.29 21.00
N TYR A 263 1.70 7.22 19.89
CA TYR A 263 1.14 7.01 18.56
C TYR A 263 0.32 5.72 18.47
N HIS A 264 -0.85 5.81 17.85
CA HIS A 264 -1.67 4.67 17.45
C HIS A 264 -2.31 4.95 16.07
N PRO A 265 -2.25 4.03 15.08
CA PRO A 265 -2.78 4.28 13.73
C PRO A 265 -4.28 4.52 13.64
N SER A 266 -5.06 4.17 14.65
CA SER A 266 -6.52 4.42 14.66
C SER A 266 -6.91 5.88 14.46
N GLN A 267 -5.98 6.82 14.72
CA GLN A 267 -6.18 8.26 14.50
C GLN A 267 -5.94 8.71 13.04
N GLU A 268 -5.46 7.82 12.17
CA GLU A 268 -5.20 8.10 10.76
C GLU A 268 -6.41 7.63 9.94
N GLY A 269 -7.02 8.54 9.15
CA GLY A 269 -8.20 8.21 8.35
C GLY A 269 -9.48 7.91 9.14
N ASP A 270 -10.55 7.62 8.39
CA ASP A 270 -11.90 7.45 8.91
C ASP A 270 -12.50 6.09 8.49
N THR A 271 -12.80 5.25 9.48
CA THR A 271 -13.39 3.92 9.25
C THR A 271 -14.78 4.02 8.64
N GLU A 272 -15.60 4.99 9.04
CA GLU A 272 -16.96 5.15 8.50
C GLU A 272 -16.90 5.55 7.02
N GLN A 273 -15.97 6.45 6.66
CA GLN A 273 -15.71 6.81 5.27
C GLN A 273 -15.25 5.59 4.44
N ALA A 274 -14.32 4.80 4.96
CA ALA A 274 -13.81 3.62 4.27
C ALA A 274 -14.91 2.60 4.00
N VAL A 275 -15.71 2.27 5.02
CA VAL A 275 -16.86 1.35 4.91
C VAL A 275 -17.90 1.89 3.93
N ALA A 276 -18.19 3.19 3.98
CA ALA A 276 -19.12 3.83 3.05
C ALA A 276 -18.63 3.74 1.61
N TYR A 277 -17.33 3.95 1.35
CA TYR A 277 -16.76 3.76 0.02
C TYR A 277 -16.90 2.31 -0.45
N LEU A 278 -16.52 1.34 0.39
CA LEU A 278 -16.59 -0.09 0.05
C LEU A 278 -18.02 -0.55 -0.27
N ALA A 279 -19.03 0.03 0.39
CA ALA A 279 -20.44 -0.23 0.07
C ALA A 279 -20.91 0.35 -1.27
N SER A 280 -20.14 1.29 -1.85
CA SER A 280 -20.43 1.97 -3.12
C SER A 280 -19.50 1.57 -4.27
N SER A 281 -18.37 0.90 -3.97
CA SER A 281 -17.39 0.46 -4.96
C SER A 281 -18.01 -0.53 -5.95
N PRO A 282 -18.00 -0.24 -7.26
CA PRO A 282 -18.49 -1.16 -8.29
C PRO A 282 -17.86 -2.56 -8.18
N ALA A 283 -16.54 -2.64 -7.98
CA ALA A 283 -15.84 -3.91 -7.85
C ALA A 283 -16.22 -4.68 -6.57
N ALA A 284 -16.34 -3.98 -5.43
CA ALA A 284 -16.75 -4.61 -4.17
C ALA A 284 -18.21 -5.13 -4.23
N ILE A 285 -19.13 -4.34 -4.77
CA ILE A 285 -20.54 -4.74 -4.96
C ILE A 285 -20.63 -5.96 -5.89
N ALA A 286 -19.85 -5.98 -6.98
CA ALA A 286 -19.82 -7.12 -7.89
C ALA A 286 -19.29 -8.38 -7.20
N ALA A 287 -18.26 -8.26 -6.37
CA ALA A 287 -17.71 -9.37 -5.58
C ALA A 287 -18.73 -9.94 -4.59
N GLU A 288 -19.49 -9.09 -3.90
CA GLU A 288 -20.53 -9.54 -2.96
C GLU A 288 -21.65 -10.29 -3.66
N LYS A 289 -22.10 -9.79 -4.82
CA LYS A 289 -23.13 -10.47 -5.63
C LYS A 289 -22.69 -11.85 -6.12
N ARG A 290 -21.40 -12.06 -6.39
CA ARG A 290 -20.86 -13.37 -6.80
C ARG A 290 -20.78 -14.36 -5.63
N ALA A 291 -20.72 -13.87 -4.40
CA ALA A 291 -20.57 -14.70 -3.20
C ALA A 291 -21.92 -15.06 -2.54
N ALA A 292 -23.01 -14.40 -2.92
CA ALA A 292 -24.38 -14.66 -2.48
C ALA A 292 -25.05 -15.74 -3.33
#